data_AF-A0A2G8LBT5-F1
#
_entry.id   AF-A0A2G8LBT5-F1
#
_cell.length_a   1.000
_cell.length_b   1.000
_cell.length_c   1.000
_cell.angle_alpha   90.00
_cell.angle_beta   90.00
_cell.angle_gamma   90.00
#
_symmetry.space_group_name_H-M   'P 1'
#
loop_
_entity.id
_entity.type
_entity.pdbx_description
1 polymer ?
#
loop_
_entity_poly.entity_id
_entity_poly.type
_entity_poly.pdbx_seq_one_letter_code
_entity_poly.pdbx_strand_id
1 'polypeptide(L)'
;MQTSASESLNAAGNIFVGQTEAPLLIRPMLKDMTKSEIHAVMTGGFATIAGAIVGAYISFGISASHLISACVMSAPAALAISKLFYPETEISKHVDINKIELPKGEQRNVIEAASHGAKISIPLVLNIAGNLIAFLSLLALLNGIIRYIGGLLGSDELSFE
;
A
#
# COMPACT_ATOMS: atom_id res chain seq x y z
N MET A 1 1.13 -13.91 16.24
CA MET A 1 0.89 -12.58 16.85
C MET A 1 -0.53 -12.59 17.39
N GLN A 2 -0.80 -12.10 18.60
CA GLN A 2 -2.16 -12.00 19.14
C GLN A 2 -2.83 -10.69 18.69
N THR A 3 -2.84 -10.46 17.37
CA THR A 3 -3.46 -9.29 16.72
C THR A 3 -4.95 -9.56 16.48
N SER A 4 -5.76 -8.51 16.37
CA SER A 4 -7.20 -8.68 16.13
C SER A 4 -7.49 -9.29 14.76
N ALA A 5 -8.69 -9.86 14.59
CA ALA A 5 -9.08 -10.49 13.33
C ALA A 5 -9.09 -9.47 12.17
N SER A 6 -9.50 -8.23 12.42
CA SER A 6 -9.59 -7.17 11.42
C SER A 6 -8.21 -6.78 10.88
N GLU A 7 -7.26 -6.48 11.77
CA GLU A 7 -5.93 -6.03 11.34
C GLU A 7 -5.13 -7.19 10.71
N SER A 8 -5.33 -8.41 11.20
CA SER A 8 -4.71 -9.62 10.62
C SER A 8 -5.27 -9.93 9.23
N LEU A 9 -6.59 -9.79 9.03
CA LEU A 9 -7.23 -9.95 7.73
C LEU A 9 -6.75 -8.88 6.74
N ASN A 10 -6.66 -7.62 7.19
CA ASN A 10 -6.14 -6.54 6.37
C ASN A 10 -4.65 -6.74 6.02
N ALA A 11 -3.82 -7.16 6.96
CA ALA A 11 -2.41 -7.46 6.71
C ALA A 11 -2.23 -8.61 5.71
N ALA A 12 -3.06 -9.65 5.79
CA ALA A 12 -3.07 -10.72 4.80
C ALA A 12 -3.55 -10.23 3.43
N GLY A 13 -4.58 -9.38 3.40
CA GLY A 13 -5.09 -8.74 2.18
C GLY A 13 -4.02 -7.90 1.48
N ASN A 14 -3.28 -7.09 2.24
CA ASN A 14 -2.21 -6.22 1.74
C ASN A 14 -1.07 -6.94 0.99
N ILE A 15 -0.95 -8.27 1.13
CA ILE A 15 0.00 -9.06 0.32
C ILE A 15 -0.37 -8.99 -1.17
N PHE A 16 -1.67 -8.86 -1.48
CA PHE A 16 -2.20 -8.95 -2.84
C PHE A 16 -2.83 -7.63 -3.32
N VAL A 17 -3.55 -6.95 -2.43
CA VAL A 17 -4.30 -5.73 -2.76
C VAL A 17 -3.62 -4.50 -2.14
N GLY A 18 -3.74 -3.36 -2.79
CA GLY A 18 -3.05 -2.14 -2.36
C GLY A 18 -3.67 -1.47 -1.13
N GLN A 19 -2.98 -0.43 -0.64
CA GLN A 19 -3.42 0.43 0.47
C GLN A 19 -4.84 1.01 0.36
N THR A 20 -5.37 1.17 -0.86
CA THR A 20 -6.74 1.67 -1.11
C THR A 20 -7.79 0.57 -1.18
N GLU A 21 -7.37 -0.68 -1.39
CA GLU A 21 -8.24 -1.83 -1.64
C GLU A 21 -8.31 -2.76 -0.43
N ALA A 22 -7.21 -2.96 0.30
CA ALA A 22 -7.19 -3.80 1.49
C ALA A 22 -8.18 -3.34 2.57
N PRO A 23 -8.36 -2.03 2.85
CA PRO A 23 -9.37 -1.58 3.81
C PRO A 23 -10.81 -1.91 3.39
N LEU A 24 -11.08 -2.17 2.10
CA LEU A 24 -12.42 -2.58 1.66
C LEU A 24 -12.79 -3.97 2.18
N LEU A 25 -11.80 -4.84 2.40
CA LEU A 25 -12.01 -6.18 2.98
C LEU A 25 -12.55 -6.11 4.41
N ILE A 26 -12.18 -5.05 5.13
CA ILE A 26 -12.54 -4.82 6.54
C ILE A 26 -13.48 -3.62 6.71
N ARG A 27 -14.09 -3.14 5.62
CA ARG A 27 -14.95 -1.94 5.60
C ARG A 27 -16.00 -1.88 6.73
N PRO A 28 -16.76 -2.95 7.06
CA PRO A 28 -17.73 -2.86 8.15
C PRO A 28 -17.08 -2.70 9.53
N MET A 29 -15.84 -3.16 9.69
CA MET A 29 -15.11 -3.16 10.95
C MET A 29 -14.40 -1.83 11.22
N LEU A 30 -14.03 -1.08 10.17
CA LEU A 30 -13.29 0.19 10.28
C LEU A 30 -13.92 1.20 11.25
N LYS A 31 -15.25 1.19 11.43
CA LYS A 31 -15.95 2.13 12.33
C LYS A 31 -15.72 1.83 13.81
N ASP A 32 -15.46 0.58 14.14
CA ASP A 32 -15.37 0.08 15.52
C ASP A 32 -13.93 -0.28 15.91
N MET A 33 -12.96 -0.03 15.03
CA MET A 33 -11.55 -0.30 15.26
C MET A 33 -10.91 0.71 16.22
N THR A 34 -9.98 0.22 17.02
CA THR A 34 -9.15 1.06 17.90
C THR A 34 -8.14 1.85 17.07
N LYS A 35 -7.52 2.87 17.69
CA LYS A 35 -6.48 3.67 17.03
C LYS A 35 -5.26 2.83 16.64
N SER A 36 -4.89 1.83 17.44
CA SER A 36 -3.77 0.94 17.13
C SER A 36 -4.09 0.02 15.97
N GLU A 37 -5.32 -0.49 15.89
CA GLU A 37 -5.76 -1.28 14.74
C GLU A 37 -5.80 -0.47 13.44
N ILE A 38 -6.29 0.78 13.49
CA ILE A 38 -6.26 1.68 12.32
C ILE A 38 -4.81 1.98 11.91
N HIS A 39 -3.93 2.22 12.89
CA HIS A 39 -2.51 2.41 12.63
C HIS A 39 -1.91 1.18 11.94
N ALA A 40 -2.22 -0.04 12.41
CA ALA A 40 -1.79 -1.28 11.77
C ALA A 40 -2.30 -1.44 10.33
N VAL A 41 -3.55 -1.07 10.07
CA VAL A 41 -4.13 -1.07 8.71
C VAL A 41 -3.35 -0.12 7.78
N MET A 42 -3.08 1.09 8.25
CA MET A 42 -2.34 2.09 7.47
C MET A 42 -0.88 1.69 7.28
N THR A 43 -0.18 1.28 8.34
CA THR A 43 1.22 0.81 8.26
C THR A 43 1.34 -0.35 7.29
N GLY A 44 0.42 -1.32 7.36
CA GLY A 44 0.37 -2.44 6.42
C GLY A 44 0.25 -1.98 4.97
N GLY A 45 -0.68 -1.05 4.70
CA GLY A 45 -0.91 -0.55 3.34
C GLY A 45 0.31 0.15 2.75
N PHE A 46 1.03 0.96 3.54
CA PHE A 46 2.23 1.66 3.10
C PHE A 46 3.48 0.78 3.03
N ALA A 47 3.53 -0.31 3.80
CA ALA A 47 4.68 -1.23 3.83
C ALA A 47 4.66 -2.26 2.70
N THR A 48 3.52 -2.41 2.01
CA THR A 48 3.32 -3.36 0.91
C THR A 48 3.10 -2.64 -0.42
N ILE A 49 3.27 -3.38 -1.51
CA ILE A 49 2.88 -2.92 -2.85
C ILE A 49 1.64 -3.67 -3.33
N ALA A 50 0.80 -3.00 -4.11
CA ALA A 50 -0.36 -3.64 -4.72
C ALA A 50 0.06 -4.66 -5.78
N GLY A 51 -0.59 -5.83 -5.82
CA GLY A 51 -0.40 -6.83 -6.86
C GLY A 51 -0.58 -6.30 -8.28
N ALA A 52 -1.45 -5.29 -8.45
CA ALA A 52 -1.65 -4.60 -9.73
C ALA A 52 -0.37 -3.96 -10.30
N ILE A 53 0.58 -3.57 -9.47
CA ILE A 53 1.82 -2.88 -9.88
C ILE A 53 3.01 -3.87 -9.90
N VAL A 54 2.91 -5.01 -9.22
CA VAL A 54 3.94 -6.08 -9.23
C VAL A 54 4.32 -6.47 -10.66
N GLY A 55 3.33 -6.64 -11.55
CA GLY A 55 3.57 -6.95 -12.96
C GLY A 55 4.34 -5.86 -13.71
N ALA A 56 4.08 -4.59 -13.41
CA ALA A 56 4.81 -3.48 -14.00
C ALA A 56 6.29 -3.48 -13.56
N TYR A 57 6.57 -3.73 -12.29
CA TYR A 57 7.95 -3.83 -11.80
C TYR A 57 8.71 -5.02 -12.40
N ILE A 58 8.06 -6.17 -12.58
CA ILE A 58 8.65 -7.31 -13.27
C ILE A 58 8.97 -6.94 -14.74
N SER A 59 8.11 -6.16 -15.39
CA SER A 59 8.38 -5.69 -16.77
C SER A 59 9.59 -4.75 -16.88
N PHE A 60 9.95 -4.07 -15.78
CA PHE A 60 11.17 -3.26 -15.69
C PHE A 60 12.44 -4.08 -15.39
N GLY A 61 12.33 -5.41 -15.31
CA GLY A 61 13.46 -6.31 -15.09
C GLY A 61 13.72 -6.67 -13.62
N ILE A 62 12.82 -6.30 -12.70
CA ILE A 62 12.94 -6.65 -11.29
C ILE A 62 12.58 -8.14 -11.10
N SER A 63 13.38 -8.85 -10.30
CA SER A 63 13.14 -10.27 -10.02
C SER A 63 11.78 -10.50 -9.34
N ALA A 64 10.92 -11.30 -9.99
CA ALA A 64 9.63 -11.69 -9.44
C ALA A 64 9.76 -12.43 -8.10
N SER A 65 10.80 -13.26 -7.92
CA SER A 65 11.00 -14.01 -6.68
C SER A 65 11.27 -13.09 -5.49
N HIS A 66 12.10 -12.06 -5.67
CA HIS A 66 12.37 -11.06 -4.63
C HIS A 66 11.13 -10.22 -4.34
N LEU A 67 10.38 -9.82 -5.37
CA LEU A 67 9.22 -8.97 -5.22
C LEU A 67 8.09 -9.67 -4.46
N ILE A 68 7.77 -10.91 -4.84
CA ILE A 68 6.74 -11.72 -4.15
C ILE A 68 7.18 -12.03 -2.72
N SER A 69 8.44 -12.41 -2.51
CA SER A 69 8.98 -12.68 -1.17
C SER A 69 8.90 -11.44 -0.28
N ALA A 70 9.24 -10.26 -0.81
CA ALA A 70 9.13 -9.00 -0.09
C ALA A 70 7.69 -8.69 0.32
N CYS A 71 6.71 -8.87 -0.58
CA CYS A 71 5.28 -8.66 -0.23
C CYS A 71 4.83 -9.55 0.93
N VAL A 72 5.18 -10.84 0.88
CA VAL A 72 4.80 -11.81 1.93
C VAL A 72 5.49 -11.47 3.27
N MET A 73 6.76 -11.06 3.23
CA MET A 73 7.51 -10.66 4.43
C MET A 73 7.06 -9.33 5.01
N SER A 74 6.59 -8.40 4.18
CA SER A 74 6.11 -7.07 4.61
C SER A 74 4.88 -7.16 5.50
N ALA A 75 3.97 -8.13 5.29
CA ALA A 75 2.76 -8.25 6.12
C ALA A 75 3.05 -8.47 7.63
N PRO A 76 3.83 -9.49 8.05
CA PRO A 76 4.18 -9.66 9.46
C PRO A 76 5.15 -8.57 9.96
N ALA A 77 6.05 -8.06 9.12
CA ALA A 77 6.97 -6.99 9.50
C ALA A 77 6.23 -5.68 9.80
N ALA A 78 5.25 -5.32 8.97
CA ALA A 78 4.42 -4.14 9.16
C ALA A 78 3.61 -4.22 10.45
N LEU A 79 3.01 -5.38 10.76
CA LEU A 79 2.32 -5.59 12.04
C LEU A 79 3.28 -5.47 13.23
N ALA A 80 4.49 -6.04 13.13
CA ALA A 80 5.48 -5.98 14.20
C ALA A 80 5.90 -4.53 14.48
N ILE A 81 6.26 -3.78 13.44
CA ILE A 81 6.66 -2.38 13.54
C ILE A 81 5.49 -1.52 14.04
N SER A 82 4.29 -1.76 13.51
CA SER A 82 3.10 -1.00 13.87
C SER A 82 2.76 -1.15 15.36
N LYS A 83 2.77 -2.38 15.88
CA LYS A 83 2.48 -2.64 17.30
C LYS A 83 3.64 -2.28 18.24
N LEU A 84 4.87 -2.21 17.74
CA LEU A 84 5.99 -1.65 18.49
C LEU A 84 5.86 -0.13 18.64
N PHE A 85 5.48 0.56 17.56
CA PHE A 85 5.39 2.02 17.51
C PHE A 85 4.10 2.55 18.15
N TYR A 86 2.98 1.88 17.92
CA TYR A 86 1.67 2.24 18.46
C TYR A 86 0.97 1.00 19.04
N PRO A 87 1.29 0.62 20.30
CA PRO A 87 0.77 -0.58 20.94
C PRO A 87 -0.75 -0.52 21.15
N GLU A 88 -1.37 -1.71 21.24
CA GLU A 88 -2.79 -1.83 21.58
C GLU A 88 -3.01 -1.54 23.07
N THR A 89 -3.85 -0.54 23.37
CA THR A 89 -4.20 -0.16 24.75
C THR A 89 -5.67 -0.38 25.07
N GLU A 90 -6.50 -0.60 24.05
CA GLU A 90 -7.95 -0.74 24.17
C GLU A 90 -8.35 -2.20 23.90
N ILE A 91 -9.53 -2.61 24.42
CA ILE A 91 -10.05 -3.94 24.13
C ILE A 91 -10.67 -3.91 22.74
N SER A 92 -10.06 -4.62 21.79
CA SER A 92 -10.61 -4.77 20.44
C SER A 92 -12.00 -5.38 20.50
N LYS A 93 -12.95 -4.78 19.76
CA LYS A 93 -14.31 -5.32 19.59
C LYS A 93 -14.36 -6.50 18.60
N HIS A 94 -13.26 -6.75 17.91
CA HIS A 94 -13.16 -7.65 16.76
C HIS A 94 -12.14 -8.78 16.96
N VAL A 95 -12.03 -9.29 18.18
CA VAL A 95 -11.14 -10.43 18.48
C VAL A 95 -11.64 -11.73 17.84
N ASP A 96 -12.95 -11.85 17.61
CA ASP A 96 -13.59 -13.12 17.21
C ASP A 96 -14.05 -13.10 15.73
N ILE A 97 -13.41 -13.95 14.91
CA ILE A 97 -13.67 -14.10 13.46
C ILE A 97 -15.12 -14.46 13.16
N ASN A 98 -15.78 -15.20 14.07
CA ASN A 98 -17.13 -15.72 13.87
C ASN A 98 -18.24 -14.65 13.90
N LYS A 99 -17.91 -13.42 14.33
CA LYS A 99 -18.86 -12.29 14.37
C LYS A 99 -18.67 -11.30 13.20
N ILE A 100 -17.79 -11.63 12.25
CA ILE A 100 -17.47 -10.75 11.12
C ILE A 100 -18.35 -11.13 9.94
N GLU A 101 -19.39 -10.33 9.68
CA GLU A 101 -20.12 -10.39 8.42
C GLU A 101 -19.29 -9.70 7.32
N LEU A 102 -18.63 -10.51 6.49
CA LEU A 102 -17.94 -10.00 5.32
C LEU A 102 -18.98 -9.50 4.30
N PRO A 103 -18.82 -8.28 3.77
CA PRO A 103 -19.72 -7.77 2.75
C PRO A 103 -19.62 -8.65 1.50
N LYS A 104 -20.77 -9.12 1.00
CA LYS A 104 -20.81 -9.81 -0.29
C LYS A 104 -20.45 -8.84 -1.40
N GLY A 105 -19.66 -9.29 -2.37
CA GLY A 105 -19.41 -8.52 -3.59
C GLY A 105 -20.73 -8.20 -4.30
N GLU A 106 -20.84 -6.98 -4.82
CA GLU A 106 -22.03 -6.51 -5.56
C GLU A 106 -22.14 -7.17 -6.95
N GLN A 107 -21.10 -7.88 -7.39
CA GLN A 107 -20.97 -8.43 -8.73
C GLN A 107 -21.66 -9.80 -8.84
N ARG A 108 -22.41 -10.00 -9.93
CA ARG A 108 -23.29 -11.16 -10.09
C ARG A 108 -22.60 -12.35 -10.74
N ASN A 109 -21.52 -12.11 -11.48
CA ASN A 109 -20.75 -13.15 -12.16
C ASN A 109 -19.28 -12.74 -12.36
N VAL A 110 -18.46 -13.70 -12.77
CA VAL A 110 -17.00 -13.52 -12.97
C VAL A 110 -16.68 -12.48 -14.04
N ILE A 111 -17.49 -12.37 -15.10
CA ILE A 111 -17.27 -11.41 -16.19
C ILE A 111 -17.53 -9.98 -15.71
N GLU A 112 -18.57 -9.80 -14.89
CA GLU A 112 -18.90 -8.52 -14.26
C GLU A 112 -17.80 -8.11 -13.27
N ALA A 113 -17.28 -9.05 -12.47
CA ALA A 113 -16.16 -8.80 -11.57
C ALA A 113 -14.88 -8.39 -12.32
N ALA A 114 -14.55 -9.07 -13.44
CA ALA A 114 -13.40 -8.71 -14.27
C ALA A 114 -13.57 -7.32 -14.91
N SER A 115 -14.77 -7.02 -15.44
CA SER A 115 -15.08 -5.72 -16.03
C SER A 115 -15.07 -4.60 -15.00
N HIS A 116 -15.54 -4.87 -13.78
CA HIS A 116 -15.52 -3.92 -12.67
C HIS A 116 -14.09 -3.64 -12.19
N GLY A 117 -13.26 -4.67 -12.04
CA GLY A 117 -11.84 -4.53 -11.73
C GLY A 117 -11.11 -3.67 -12.77
N ALA A 118 -11.32 -3.95 -14.06
CA ALA A 118 -10.73 -3.15 -15.13
C ALA A 118 -11.15 -1.67 -15.07
N LYS A 119 -12.42 -1.38 -14.75
CA LYS A 119 -12.91 0.00 -14.57
C LYS A 119 -12.25 0.72 -13.40
N ILE A 120 -12.05 0.04 -12.27
CA ILE A 120 -11.37 0.61 -11.09
C ILE A 120 -9.90 0.92 -11.40
N SER A 121 -9.24 0.10 -12.21
CA SER A 121 -7.82 0.29 -12.54
C SER A 121 -7.54 1.49 -13.46
N ILE A 122 -8.50 1.96 -14.26
CA ILE A 122 -8.29 3.10 -15.19
C ILE A 122 -7.81 4.37 -14.45
N PRO A 123 -8.55 4.91 -13.46
CA PRO A 123 -8.10 6.09 -12.73
C PRO A 123 -6.81 5.81 -11.95
N LEU A 124 -6.60 4.60 -11.45
CA LEU A 124 -5.37 4.23 -10.74
C LEU A 124 -4.14 4.40 -11.65
N VAL A 125 -4.17 3.83 -12.85
CA VAL A 125 -3.06 3.93 -13.82
C VAL A 125 -2.82 5.37 -14.25
N LEU A 126 -3.89 6.14 -14.49
CA LEU A 126 -3.78 7.57 -14.84
C LEU A 126 -3.11 8.38 -13.73
N ASN A 127 -3.48 8.13 -12.46
CA ASN A 127 -2.85 8.79 -11.33
C ASN A 127 -1.37 8.42 -11.19
N ILE A 128 -1.00 7.15 -11.39
CA ILE A 128 0.41 6.72 -11.38
C ILE A 128 1.20 7.44 -12.47
N ALA A 129 0.69 7.45 -13.71
CA ALA A 129 1.36 8.10 -14.83
C ALA A 129 1.52 9.62 -14.61
N GLY A 130 0.45 10.29 -14.15
CA GLY A 130 0.50 11.71 -13.83
C GLY A 130 1.50 12.04 -12.72
N ASN A 131 1.50 11.25 -11.64
CA ASN A 131 2.44 11.43 -10.54
C ASN A 131 3.89 11.20 -10.97
N LEU A 132 4.17 10.20 -11.81
CA LEU A 132 5.52 9.96 -12.33
C LEU A 132 6.01 11.16 -13.17
N ILE A 133 5.18 11.69 -14.07
CA ILE A 133 5.54 12.87 -14.87
C ILE A 133 5.83 14.07 -13.95
N ALA A 134 4.97 14.32 -12.96
CA ALA A 134 5.13 15.43 -12.03
C ALA A 134 6.41 15.29 -11.19
N PHE A 135 6.65 14.11 -10.60
CA PHE A 135 7.83 13.89 -9.75
C PHE A 135 9.14 13.90 -10.54
N LEU A 136 9.18 13.30 -11.74
CA LEU A 136 10.38 13.36 -12.59
C LEU A 136 10.68 14.79 -13.06
N SER A 137 9.64 15.56 -13.39
CA SER A 137 9.79 16.97 -13.75
C SER A 137 10.30 17.81 -12.57
N LEU A 138 9.78 17.56 -11.37
CA LEU A 138 10.23 18.23 -10.15
C LEU A 138 11.67 17.86 -9.79
N LEU A 139 12.03 16.58 -9.91
CA LEU A 139 13.40 16.10 -9.69
C LEU A 139 14.38 16.78 -10.66
N ALA A 140 14.03 16.85 -11.95
CA ALA A 140 14.84 17.55 -12.95
C ALA A 140 14.98 19.05 -12.65
N LEU A 141 13.91 19.69 -12.17
CA LEU A 141 13.95 21.09 -11.73
C LEU A 141 14.89 21.28 -10.53
N LEU A 142 14.79 20.42 -9.52
CA LEU A 142 15.66 20.46 -8.34
C LEU A 142 17.13 20.24 -8.72
N ASN A 143 17.41 19.23 -9.55
CA ASN A 143 18.74 18.98 -10.10
C ASN A 143 19.27 20.20 -10.86
N GLY A 144 18.42 20.88 -11.66
CA GLY A 144 18.79 22.09 -12.37
C GLY A 144 19.13 23.26 -11.45
N ILE A 145 18.33 23.49 -10.40
CA ILE A 145 18.58 24.55 -9.40
C ILE A 145 19.87 24.27 -8.64
N ILE A 146 20.06 23.04 -8.15
CA ILE A 146 21.23 22.64 -7.38
C ILE A 146 22.49 22.75 -8.25
N ARG A 147 22.45 22.29 -9.50
CA ARG A 147 23.59 22.40 -10.42
C ARG A 147 23.94 23.85 -10.73
N TYR A 148 22.95 24.73 -10.88
CA TYR A 148 23.19 26.16 -11.09
C TYR A 148 23.90 26.79 -9.88
N ILE A 149 23.47 26.47 -8.66
CA ILE A 149 24.11 26.95 -7.43
C ILE A 149 25.50 26.30 -7.24
N GLY A 150 25.63 25.01 -7.54
CA GLY A 150 26.88 24.26 -7.46
C GLY A 150 27.94 24.83 -8.39
N GLY A 151 27.58 25.19 -9.62
CA GLY A 151 28.50 25.83 -10.56
C GLY A 151 29.00 27.20 -10.09
N LEU A 152 28.19 27.98 -9.35
CA LEU A 152 28.64 29.23 -8.72
C LEU A 152 29.66 28.99 -7.60
N LEU A 153 29.67 27.80 -6.99
CA LEU A 153 30.58 27.38 -5.93
C LEU A 153 31.75 26.53 -6.44
N GLY A 154 31.86 26.33 -7.76
CA GLY A 154 32.91 25.52 -8.39
C GLY A 154 32.71 24.00 -8.29
N SER A 155 31.48 23.54 -8.04
CA SER A 155 31.09 22.13 -7.98
C SER A 155 29.97 21.83 -8.98
N ASP A 156 30.33 21.60 -10.24
CA ASP A 156 29.40 21.43 -11.37
C ASP A 156 28.63 20.09 -11.37
N GLU A 157 29.05 19.12 -10.56
CA GLU A 157 28.43 17.79 -10.48
C GLU A 157 27.36 17.67 -9.38
N LEU A 158 27.02 18.76 -8.68
CA LEU A 158 26.04 18.69 -7.59
C LEU A 158 24.61 18.47 -8.13
N SER A 159 23.96 17.39 -7.67
CA SER A 159 22.55 17.04 -7.93
C SER A 159 21.78 16.80 -6.63
N PHE A 160 20.46 16.65 -6.74
CA PHE A 160 19.60 16.20 -5.64
C PHE A 160 19.73 14.69 -5.40
N GLU A 161 19.98 13.93 -6.46
CA GLU A 161 20.43 12.53 -6.43
C GLU A 161 21.85 12.43 -5.86
#